data_AF-A0A9W7IVM8-F1
#
_entry.id   AF-A0A9W7IVM8-F1
#
_cell.length_a   1.000
_cell.length_b   1.000
_cell.length_c   1.000
_cell.angle_alpha   90.00
_cell.angle_beta   90.00
_cell.angle_gamma   90.00
#
_symmetry.space_group_name_H-M   'P 1'
#
loop_
_entity.id
_entity.type
_entity.pdbx_description
1 polymer ?
#
loop_
_entity_poly.entity_id
_entity_poly.type
_entity_poly.pdbx_seq_one_letter_code
_entity_poly.pdbx_strand_id
1 'polypeptide(L)'
;MEPSAEKENQSKLRAALEVMHECFEPSEAVETGRDLVEDVIFSRVSKLKRLNFRGFFTVILEENDNLVSVATVRVYDNRVAEMPLVATKHGQRHRGMCRVLVDELEKNLLKLGVEKLVLPSLPTTVETWTNKFGFSRMPDDERAKLLKYTLLDFQGTIICQKLLR
;
A
#
# COMPACT_ATOMS: atom_id res chain seq x y z
N MET A 1 -9.04 8.54 28.91
CA MET A 1 -8.93 9.66 27.96
C MET A 1 -8.78 9.20 26.51
N GLU A 2 -8.83 7.89 26.21
CA GLU A 2 -8.59 7.28 24.89
C GLU A 2 -9.80 7.05 23.93
N PRO A 3 -11.10 7.15 24.31
CA PRO A 3 -12.19 6.75 23.40
C PRO A 3 -12.37 7.58 22.12
N SER A 4 -11.79 8.79 22.05
CA SER A 4 -11.98 9.69 20.90
C SER A 4 -11.02 9.39 19.74
N ALA A 5 -9.74 9.15 20.04
CA ALA A 5 -8.72 8.89 19.01
C ALA A 5 -8.95 7.56 18.29
N GLU A 6 -9.39 6.52 19.00
CA GLU A 6 -9.71 5.23 18.38
C GLU A 6 -10.94 5.33 17.47
N LYS A 7 -11.96 6.08 17.88
CA LYS A 7 -13.12 6.36 17.01
C LYS A 7 -12.75 7.17 15.78
N GLU A 8 -11.90 8.18 15.94
CA GLU A 8 -11.40 8.99 14.82
C GLU A 8 -10.61 8.13 13.83
N ASN A 9 -9.69 7.29 14.32
CA ASN A 9 -8.93 6.37 13.48
C ASN A 9 -9.83 5.40 12.74
N GLN A 10 -10.82 4.81 13.42
CA GLN A 10 -11.81 3.92 12.78
C GLN A 10 -12.60 4.64 11.68
N SER A 11 -12.96 5.91 11.91
CA SER A 11 -13.63 6.74 10.90
C SER A 11 -12.73 6.99 9.69
N LYS A 12 -11.46 7.34 9.92
CA LYS A 12 -10.47 7.55 8.85
C LYS A 12 -10.18 6.28 8.05
N LEU A 13 -10.08 5.12 8.71
CA LEU A 13 -9.90 3.83 8.03
C LEU A 13 -11.10 3.45 7.17
N ARG A 14 -12.32 3.73 7.61
CA ARG A 14 -13.53 3.53 6.79
C ARG A 14 -13.55 4.44 5.56
N ALA A 15 -13.23 5.72 5.72
CA ALA A 15 -13.12 6.65 4.59
C ALA A 15 -11.99 6.23 3.62
N ALA A 16 -10.89 5.69 4.14
CA ALA A 16 -9.80 5.16 3.33
C ALA A 16 -10.23 3.92 2.51
N LEU A 17 -11.05 3.04 3.10
CA LEU A 17 -11.65 1.89 2.40
C LEU A 17 -12.56 2.34 1.25
N GLU A 18 -13.40 3.35 1.48
CA GLU A 18 -14.26 3.91 0.42
C GLU A 18 -13.43 4.41 -0.78
N VAL A 19 -12.34 5.15 -0.52
CA VAL A 19 -11.44 5.62 -1.60
C VAL A 19 -10.66 4.50 -2.27
N MET A 20 -10.33 3.43 -1.55
CA MET A 20 -9.73 2.24 -2.18
C MET A 20 -10.74 1.55 -3.11
N HIS A 21 -12.00 1.41 -2.71
CA HIS A 21 -13.06 0.82 -3.56
C HIS A 21 -13.47 1.69 -4.74
N GLU A 22 -13.16 2.99 -4.74
CA GLU A 22 -13.23 3.81 -5.96
C GLU A 22 -12.19 3.38 -7.03
N CYS A 23 -11.09 2.73 -6.64
CA CYS A 23 -9.95 2.43 -7.50
C CYS A 23 -9.71 0.93 -7.74
N PHE A 24 -10.14 0.09 -6.80
CA PHE A 24 -9.94 -1.35 -6.80
C PHE A 24 -11.30 -2.03 -6.62
N GLU A 25 -11.59 -3.00 -7.48
CA GLU A 25 -12.74 -3.89 -7.25
C GLU A 25 -12.51 -4.69 -5.95
N PRO A 26 -13.54 -4.89 -5.11
CA PRO A 26 -13.43 -5.75 -3.94
C PRO A 26 -12.88 -7.12 -4.34
N SER A 27 -11.83 -7.55 -3.66
CA SER A 27 -11.19 -8.84 -3.93
C SER A 27 -11.45 -9.76 -2.76
N GLU A 28 -12.35 -10.71 -2.93
CA GLU A 28 -12.68 -11.65 -1.85
C GLU A 28 -11.61 -12.75 -1.73
N ALA A 29 -11.10 -12.94 -0.52
CA ALA A 29 -10.25 -14.08 -0.20
C ALA A 29 -11.06 -15.37 -0.33
N VAL A 30 -10.65 -16.28 -1.21
CA VAL A 30 -11.35 -17.57 -1.45
C VAL A 30 -11.58 -18.36 -0.15
N GLU A 31 -10.66 -18.25 0.81
CA GLU A 31 -10.70 -19.00 2.06
C GLU A 31 -11.67 -18.42 3.10
N THR A 32 -11.96 -17.12 3.06
CA THR A 32 -12.76 -16.45 4.10
C THR A 32 -13.99 -15.72 3.56
N GLY A 33 -14.08 -15.51 2.25
CA GLY A 33 -15.10 -14.65 1.62
C GLY A 33 -15.04 -13.19 2.07
N ARG A 34 -13.89 -12.76 2.60
CA ARG A 34 -13.72 -11.38 3.11
C ARG A 34 -12.99 -10.56 2.08
N ASP A 35 -13.33 -9.28 2.02
CA ASP A 35 -12.62 -8.31 1.22
C ASP A 35 -11.18 -8.13 1.71
N LEU A 36 -10.24 -8.45 0.83
CA LEU A 36 -8.81 -8.32 1.06
C LEU A 36 -8.39 -6.86 1.25
N VAL A 37 -9.05 -5.92 0.57
CA VAL A 37 -8.74 -4.48 0.70
C VAL A 37 -9.07 -4.02 2.12
N GLU A 38 -10.28 -4.33 2.60
CA GLU A 38 -10.66 -4.10 3.99
C GLU A 38 -9.70 -4.80 4.97
N ASP A 39 -9.39 -6.08 4.74
CA ASP A 39 -8.50 -6.83 5.63
C ASP A 39 -7.10 -6.21 5.75
N VAL A 40 -6.57 -5.64 4.66
CA VAL A 40 -5.28 -4.91 4.65
C VAL A 40 -5.40 -3.57 5.37
N ILE A 41 -6.42 -2.76 5.08
CA ILE A 41 -6.61 -1.43 5.69
C ILE A 41 -6.75 -1.52 7.20
N PHE A 42 -7.47 -2.53 7.69
CA PHE A 42 -7.67 -2.76 9.12
C PHE A 42 -6.59 -3.67 9.75
N SER A 43 -5.53 -4.02 9.00
CA SER A 43 -4.42 -4.88 9.47
C SER A 43 -4.91 -6.15 10.18
N ARG A 44 -5.95 -6.80 9.62
CA ARG A 44 -6.60 -7.95 10.27
C ARG A 44 -5.65 -9.16 10.33
N VAL A 45 -5.66 -9.84 11.47
CA VAL A 45 -4.77 -10.98 11.75
C VAL A 45 -5.43 -12.29 11.31
N SER A 46 -4.63 -13.21 10.77
CA SER A 46 -5.06 -14.56 10.43
C SER A 46 -4.01 -15.60 10.83
N LYS A 47 -4.45 -16.84 11.05
CA LYS A 47 -3.57 -18.00 11.21
C LYS A 47 -2.94 -18.41 9.88
N LEU A 48 -3.59 -18.10 8.76
CA LEU A 48 -3.04 -18.33 7.42
C LEU A 48 -2.06 -17.21 7.09
N LYS A 49 -0.77 -17.54 6.90
CA LYS A 49 0.29 -16.54 6.65
C LYS A 49 -0.05 -15.58 5.50
N ARG A 50 -0.62 -16.09 4.41
CA ARG A 50 -1.01 -15.30 3.23
C ARG A 50 -2.17 -14.32 3.46
N LEU A 51 -2.98 -14.55 4.50
CA LEU A 51 -4.09 -13.67 4.90
C LEU A 51 -3.80 -12.95 6.23
N ASN A 52 -2.54 -12.92 6.66
CA ASN A 52 -2.13 -12.23 7.87
C ASN A 52 -1.60 -10.85 7.51
N PHE A 53 -2.43 -9.84 7.70
CA PHE A 53 -2.15 -8.45 7.38
C PHE A 53 -1.60 -7.66 8.56
N ARG A 54 -1.17 -8.34 9.62
CA ARG A 54 -0.48 -7.71 10.75
C ARG A 54 0.69 -6.87 10.24
N GLY A 55 0.77 -5.63 10.74
CA GLY A 55 1.87 -4.72 10.46
C GLY A 55 1.67 -3.86 9.22
N PHE A 56 0.50 -3.95 8.56
CA PHE A 56 0.08 -2.93 7.62
C PHE A 56 -0.34 -1.66 8.36
N PHE A 57 0.11 -0.53 7.83
CA PHE A 57 -0.32 0.80 8.19
C PHE A 57 -1.04 1.43 7.00
N THR A 58 -2.06 2.23 7.28
CA THR A 58 -2.77 3.03 6.28
C THR A 58 -2.25 4.46 6.34
N VAL A 59 -1.66 4.92 5.25
CA VAL A 59 -1.14 6.28 5.06
C VAL A 59 -2.20 7.10 4.36
N ILE A 60 -2.59 8.22 4.94
CA ILE A 60 -3.67 9.08 4.43
C ILE A 60 -3.10 10.47 4.16
N LEU A 61 -3.36 10.98 2.96
CA LEU A 61 -3.14 12.39 2.60
C LEU A 61 -4.49 13.12 2.65
N GLU A 62 -4.55 14.20 3.44
CA GLU A 62 -5.73 15.05 3.60
C GLU A 62 -5.46 16.46 3.09
N GLU A 63 -6.48 17.12 2.54
CA GLU A 63 -6.49 18.53 2.15
C GLU A 63 -7.75 19.17 2.76
N ASN A 64 -7.58 20.12 3.68
CA ASN A 64 -8.69 20.78 4.39
C ASN A 64 -9.69 19.77 4.99
N ASP A 65 -9.18 18.80 5.78
CA ASP A 65 -9.95 17.70 6.39
C ASP A 65 -10.64 16.75 5.40
N ASN A 66 -10.38 16.87 4.10
CA ASN A 66 -10.87 15.94 3.10
C ASN A 66 -9.79 14.93 2.73
N LEU A 67 -10.12 13.65 2.81
CA LEU A 67 -9.25 12.57 2.36
C LEU A 67 -9.06 12.62 0.83
N VAL A 68 -7.79 12.63 0.40
CA VAL A 68 -7.38 12.84 -0.99
C VAL A 68 -6.77 11.57 -1.60
N SER A 69 -5.75 11.02 -0.94
CA SER A 69 -5.02 9.84 -1.40
C SER A 69 -4.74 8.91 -0.22
N VAL A 70 -4.66 7.62 -0.50
CA VAL A 70 -4.43 6.56 0.49
C VAL A 70 -3.37 5.62 -0.04
N ALA A 71 -2.48 5.15 0.83
CA ALA A 71 -1.67 3.97 0.57
C ALA A 71 -1.70 3.02 1.76
N THR A 72 -1.48 1.73 1.50
CA THR A 72 -1.16 0.76 2.56
C THR A 72 0.33 0.49 2.51
N VAL A 73 0.98 0.38 3.66
CA VAL A 73 2.43 0.12 3.75
C VAL A 73 2.72 -0.89 4.86
N ARG A 74 3.64 -1.83 4.61
CA ARG A 74 4.18 -2.71 5.65
C ARG A 74 5.70 -2.72 5.58
N VAL A 75 6.33 -2.40 6.70
CA VAL A 75 7.81 -2.43 6.85
C VAL A 75 8.19 -3.74 7.53
N TYR A 76 9.10 -4.51 6.92
CA TYR A 76 9.55 -5.78 7.48
C TYR A 76 10.80 -5.61 8.35
N ASP A 77 11.79 -4.94 7.79
CA ASP A 77 13.08 -4.64 8.39
C ASP A 77 13.69 -3.45 7.63
N ASN A 78 14.95 -3.14 7.92
CA ASN A 78 15.67 -2.08 7.22
C ASN A 78 15.93 -2.38 5.73
N ARG A 79 15.62 -3.58 5.22
CA ARG A 79 15.86 -3.91 3.81
C ARG A 79 14.65 -3.62 2.94
N VAL A 80 13.44 -3.88 3.42
CA VAL A 80 12.25 -3.80 2.58
C VAL A 80 10.99 -3.31 3.30
N ALA A 81 10.30 -2.41 2.62
CA ALA A 81 8.89 -2.11 2.85
C ALA A 81 8.10 -2.42 1.57
N GLU A 82 6.84 -2.81 1.74
CA GLU A 82 5.89 -2.97 0.63
C GLU A 82 4.77 -1.93 0.70
N MET A 83 4.28 -1.53 -0.46
CA MET A 83 3.14 -0.63 -0.62
C MET A 83 2.15 -1.22 -1.64
N PRO A 84 1.30 -2.18 -1.24
CA PRO A 84 0.52 -2.96 -2.20
C PRO A 84 -0.69 -2.25 -2.78
N LEU A 85 -1.28 -1.30 -2.05
CA LEU A 85 -2.45 -0.55 -2.50
C LEU A 85 -2.17 0.93 -2.42
N VAL A 86 -2.46 1.66 -3.49
CA VAL A 86 -2.39 3.12 -3.56
C VAL A 86 -3.57 3.63 -4.36
N ALA A 87 -4.34 4.56 -3.78
CA ALA A 87 -5.52 5.16 -4.38
C ALA A 87 -5.48 6.68 -4.27
N THR A 88 -6.11 7.34 -5.23
CA THR A 88 -6.43 8.77 -5.16
C THR A 88 -7.88 8.92 -5.58
N LYS A 89 -8.65 9.60 -4.73
CA LYS A 89 -10.07 9.86 -4.92
C LYS A 89 -10.32 10.41 -6.32
N HIS A 90 -11.38 9.97 -7.01
CA HIS A 90 -11.63 10.29 -8.42
C HIS A 90 -11.54 11.79 -8.74
N GLY A 91 -12.22 12.63 -7.95
CA GLY A 91 -12.24 14.08 -8.11
C GLY A 91 -10.90 14.79 -7.82
N GLN A 92 -9.91 14.06 -7.30
CA GLN A 92 -8.59 14.58 -6.92
C GLN A 92 -7.47 14.09 -7.85
N ARG A 93 -7.82 13.29 -8.87
CA ARG A 93 -6.85 12.78 -9.85
C ARG A 93 -6.30 13.90 -10.72
N HIS A 94 -5.15 13.64 -11.33
CA HIS A 94 -4.40 14.60 -12.17
C HIS A 94 -3.88 15.86 -11.45
N ARG A 95 -4.07 15.97 -10.13
CA ARG A 95 -3.50 17.04 -9.28
C ARG A 95 -2.12 16.71 -8.69
N GLY A 96 -1.56 15.54 -9.00
CA GLY A 96 -0.27 15.09 -8.44
C GLY A 96 -0.34 14.54 -7.02
N MET A 97 -1.52 14.31 -6.46
CA MET A 97 -1.68 13.92 -5.04
C MET A 97 -1.08 12.55 -4.71
N CYS A 98 -1.21 11.57 -5.62
CA CYS A 98 -0.51 10.28 -5.50
C CYS A 98 1.02 10.48 -5.36
N ARG A 99 1.58 11.43 -6.12
CA ARG A 99 3.01 11.75 -6.05
C ARG A 99 3.40 12.34 -4.71
N VAL A 100 2.62 13.31 -4.20
CA VAL A 100 2.82 13.91 -2.88
C VAL A 100 2.84 12.84 -1.79
N LEU A 101 1.85 11.93 -1.81
CA LEU A 101 1.76 10.84 -0.83
C LEU A 101 2.97 9.92 -0.91
N VAL A 102 3.33 9.44 -2.10
CA VAL A 102 4.43 8.48 -2.27
C VAL A 102 5.78 9.11 -1.95
N ASP A 103 6.04 10.35 -2.39
CA ASP A 103 7.30 11.03 -2.11
C ASP A 103 7.50 11.25 -0.61
N GLU A 104 6.44 11.60 0.13
CA GLU A 104 6.54 11.77 1.59
C GLU A 104 6.69 10.42 2.30
N LEU A 105 6.00 9.38 1.83
CA LEU A 105 6.20 8.03 2.34
C LEU A 105 7.65 7.56 2.15
N GLU A 106 8.23 7.73 0.96
CA GLU A 106 9.61 7.37 0.66
C GLU A 106 10.60 8.08 1.60
N LYS A 107 10.44 9.38 1.86
CA LYS A 107 11.28 10.13 2.81
C LYS A 107 11.19 9.55 4.22
N ASN A 108 9.99 9.17 4.67
CA ASN A 108 9.82 8.60 6.01
C ASN A 108 10.42 7.19 6.10
N LEU A 109 10.27 6.37 5.07
CA LEU A 109 10.92 5.06 4.98
C LEU A 109 12.45 5.17 4.98
N LEU A 110 13.01 6.14 4.25
CA LEU A 110 14.45 6.41 4.23
C LEU A 110 14.96 6.82 5.63
N LYS A 111 14.23 7.68 6.36
CA LYS A 111 14.57 8.05 7.75
C LYS A 111 14.55 6.85 8.70
N LEU A 112 13.70 5.86 8.42
CA LEU A 112 13.65 4.58 9.16
C LEU A 112 14.74 3.59 8.73
N GLY A 113 15.59 3.96 7.76
CA GLY A 113 16.67 3.13 7.26
C GLY A 113 16.23 2.04 6.30
N VAL A 114 15.02 2.13 5.73
CA VAL A 114 14.52 1.17 4.74
C VAL A 114 15.25 1.38 3.42
N GLU A 115 15.86 0.31 2.89
CA GLU A 115 16.64 0.36 1.65
C GLU A 115 15.79 0.29 0.38
N LYS A 116 14.63 -0.37 0.43
CA LYS A 116 13.82 -0.66 -0.76
C LYS A 116 12.32 -0.58 -0.49
N LEU A 117 11.60 0.03 -1.43
CA LEU A 117 10.14 0.00 -1.51
C LEU A 117 9.70 -0.91 -2.67
N VAL A 118 8.75 -1.80 -2.42
CA VAL A 118 8.21 -2.73 -3.43
C VAL A 118 6.70 -2.60 -3.56
N LEU A 119 6.17 -2.84 -4.76
CA LEU A 119 4.72 -2.89 -4.98
C LEU A 119 4.33 -3.82 -6.14
N PRO A 120 3.20 -4.54 -6.06
CA PRO A 120 2.54 -5.13 -7.22
C PRO A 120 1.90 -4.06 -8.09
N SER A 121 2.03 -4.18 -9.42
CA SER A 121 1.36 -3.31 -10.38
C SER A 121 0.77 -4.11 -11.52
N LEU A 122 -0.44 -3.76 -11.95
CA LEU A 122 -1.03 -4.32 -13.17
C LEU A 122 -0.15 -3.98 -14.38
N PRO A 123 -0.07 -4.86 -15.40
CA PRO A 123 0.72 -4.60 -16.60
C PRO A 123 0.43 -3.26 -17.26
N THR A 124 -0.83 -2.80 -17.19
CA THR A 124 -1.30 -1.51 -17.71
C THR A 124 -0.80 -0.29 -16.95
N THR A 125 -0.36 -0.45 -15.69
CA THR A 125 0.11 0.66 -14.83
C THR A 125 1.59 0.62 -14.51
N VAL A 126 2.32 -0.45 -14.87
CA VAL A 126 3.76 -0.58 -14.62
C VAL A 126 4.55 0.60 -15.18
N GLU A 127 4.26 1.03 -16.40
CA GLU A 127 4.97 2.17 -17.02
C GLU A 127 4.77 3.48 -16.25
N THR A 128 3.62 3.65 -15.58
CA THR A 128 3.41 4.81 -14.71
C THR A 128 4.40 4.77 -13.54
N TRP A 129 4.52 3.62 -12.88
CA TRP A 129 5.45 3.45 -11.76
C TRP A 129 6.90 3.60 -12.18
N THR A 130 7.28 3.08 -13.34
CA THR A 130 8.67 3.19 -13.81
C THR A 130 9.01 4.59 -14.29
N ASN A 131 8.18 5.17 -15.16
CA ASN A 131 8.52 6.43 -15.85
C ASN A 131 8.22 7.66 -15.00
N LYS A 132 7.21 7.59 -14.13
CA LYS A 132 6.86 8.71 -13.26
C LYS A 132 7.50 8.53 -11.90
N PHE A 133 7.36 7.41 -11.23
CA PHE A 133 7.75 7.25 -9.82
C PHE A 133 9.19 6.73 -9.62
N GLY A 134 9.90 6.35 -10.70
CA GLY A 134 11.28 5.89 -10.60
C GLY A 134 11.43 4.47 -10.06
N PHE A 135 10.36 3.67 -10.10
CA PHE A 135 10.45 2.24 -9.86
C PHE A 135 11.10 1.54 -11.08
N SER A 136 11.47 0.29 -10.89
CA SER A 136 11.81 -0.63 -11.97
C SER A 136 10.99 -1.91 -11.78
N ARG A 137 10.80 -2.68 -12.86
CA ARG A 137 10.37 -4.08 -12.70
C ARG A 137 11.40 -4.80 -11.83
N MET A 138 10.95 -5.66 -10.92
CA MET A 138 11.83 -6.43 -10.05
C MET A 138 12.43 -7.61 -10.84
N PRO A 139 13.77 -7.71 -10.94
CA PRO A 139 14.42 -8.88 -11.51
C PRO A 139 14.16 -10.15 -10.69
N ASP A 140 14.21 -11.32 -11.33
CA ASP A 140 13.95 -12.60 -10.66
C ASP A 140 14.96 -12.93 -9.57
N ASP A 141 16.23 -12.54 -9.73
CA ASP A 141 17.27 -12.72 -8.71
C ASP A 141 17.04 -11.82 -7.49
N GLU A 142 16.54 -10.59 -7.69
CA GLU A 142 16.09 -9.72 -6.61
C GLU A 142 14.84 -10.29 -5.92
N ARG A 143 13.89 -10.82 -6.68
CA ARG A 143 12.69 -11.47 -6.15
C ARG A 143 13.06 -12.69 -5.29
N ALA A 144 14.03 -13.48 -5.70
CA ALA A 144 14.53 -14.63 -4.93
C ALA A 144 15.07 -14.22 -3.54
N LYS A 145 15.73 -13.06 -3.44
CA LYS A 145 16.23 -12.51 -2.16
C LYS A 145 15.11 -12.12 -1.19
N LEU A 146 13.89 -11.92 -1.70
CA LEU A 146 12.72 -11.49 -0.92
C LEU A 146 11.76 -12.63 -0.55
N LEU A 147 12.05 -13.89 -0.93
CA LEU A 147 11.16 -15.04 -0.64
C LEU A 147 10.91 -15.31 0.85
N LYS A 148 11.77 -14.79 1.74
CA LYS A 148 11.56 -14.87 3.19
C LYS A 148 10.44 -13.95 3.70
N TYR A 149 10.02 -12.97 2.91
CA TYR A 149 8.94 -12.03 3.23
C TYR A 149 7.63 -12.49 2.58
N THR A 150 6.52 -12.34 3.30
CA THR A 150 5.18 -12.66 2.78
C THR A 150 4.58 -11.45 2.08
N LEU A 151 5.23 -10.98 1.01
CA LEU A 151 4.77 -9.82 0.23
C LEU A 151 3.35 -10.07 -0.29
N LEU A 152 2.50 -9.05 -0.24
CA LEU A 152 1.17 -9.10 -0.80
C LEU A 152 1.27 -8.98 -2.32
N ASP A 153 0.83 -10.03 -3.00
CA ASP A 153 0.86 -10.16 -4.45
C ASP A 153 -0.55 -10.51 -4.95
N PHE A 154 -0.91 -9.99 -6.12
CA PHE A 154 -2.20 -10.24 -6.75
C PHE A 154 -1.97 -10.91 -8.10
N GLN A 155 -2.85 -11.85 -8.43
CA GLN A 155 -2.75 -12.57 -9.70
C GLN A 155 -2.72 -11.61 -10.88
N GLY A 156 -1.76 -11.82 -11.79
CA GLY A 156 -1.61 -11.00 -12.98
C GLY A 156 -0.88 -9.67 -12.76
N THR A 157 -0.34 -9.41 -11.56
CA THR A 157 0.51 -8.24 -11.32
C THR A 157 1.99 -8.53 -11.55
N ILE A 158 2.76 -7.46 -11.74
CA ILE A 158 4.21 -7.44 -11.86
C ILE A 158 4.76 -6.70 -10.65
N ILE A 159 5.64 -7.36 -9.89
CA ILE A 159 6.32 -6.70 -8.77
C ILE A 159 7.32 -5.68 -9.31
N CYS A 160 7.17 -4.46 -8.85
CA CYS A 160 8.08 -3.34 -9.07
C CYS A 160 8.86 -3.06 -7.78
N GLN A 161 10.07 -2.53 -7.93
CA GLN A 161 10.92 -2.11 -6.82
C GLN A 161 11.52 -0.74 -7.05
N LYS A 162 11.83 -0.03 -5.98
CA LYS A 162 12.61 1.20 -5.97
C LYS A 162 13.60 1.16 -4.82
N LEU A 163 14.86 1.45 -5.11
CA LEU A 163 15.85 1.68 -4.06
C LEU A 163 15.63 3.08 -3.48
N LEU A 164 15.53 3.16 -2.16
CA LEU A 164 15.43 4.41 -1.44
C LEU A 164 16.84 4.97 -1.23
N ARG A 165 17.05 6.24 -1.56
CA ARG A 165 18.34 6.94 -1.51
C ARG A 165 18.15 8.36 -1.03
#